data_AF-A0A0X3BNL7-F1
#
_entry.id   AF-A0A0X3BNL7-F1
#
_cell.length_a   1.000
_cell.length_b   1.000
_cell.length_c   1.000
_cell.angle_alpha   90.00
_cell.angle_beta   90.00
_cell.angle_gamma   90.00
#
_symmetry.space_group_name_H-M   'P 1'
#
loop_
_entity.id
_entity.type
_entity.pdbx_description
1 polymer ?
#
loop_
_entity_poly.entity_id
_entity_poly.type
_entity_poly.pdbx_seq_one_letter_code
_entity_poly.pdbx_strand_id
1 'polypeptide(L)'
;MRKARSPASPVHRIAGDERALSHTHATLLMVALTIILAALLLLMLLAMIPSWSWAEPAQPPVIITDIIHTSTETGKMKHASRVFLLNNGSTVYKNDDLRAVFYRNGQLAAIVQTLNGYLLIKSHHDGVRYLRYEGCRSPYWNPGEEMEVDLTDGTLIPGVKVTVEIIDKKTEKVISKHTVVA
;
A
#
# COMPACT_ATOMS: atom_id res chain seq x y z
N MET A 1 2.44 43.30 -96.63
CA MET A 1 3.45 42.32 -96.17
C MET A 1 3.20 41.98 -94.71
N ARG A 2 3.40 40.71 -94.34
CA ARG A 2 3.20 40.07 -93.02
C ARG A 2 4.05 40.67 -91.89
N LYS A 3 3.52 40.62 -90.66
CA LYS A 3 4.08 40.06 -89.39
C LYS A 3 3.46 40.79 -88.19
N ALA A 4 3.25 40.22 -87.01
CA ALA A 4 3.00 38.90 -86.47
C ALA A 4 2.62 39.12 -84.99
N ARG A 5 1.77 38.25 -84.46
CA ARG A 5 1.22 38.21 -83.08
C ARG A 5 2.29 37.76 -82.06
N SER A 6 2.27 38.24 -80.81
CA SER A 6 2.31 37.43 -79.54
C SER A 6 2.52 38.28 -78.27
N PRO A 7 2.21 37.77 -77.06
CA PRO A 7 1.22 38.36 -76.17
C PRO A 7 1.80 39.00 -74.91
N ALA A 8 0.97 39.79 -74.23
CA ALA A 8 1.17 40.16 -72.85
C ALA A 8 1.00 38.91 -71.96
N SER A 9 2.05 38.56 -71.21
CA SER A 9 1.91 37.68 -70.05
C SER A 9 1.69 38.55 -68.81
N PRO A 10 0.55 38.43 -68.10
CA PRO A 10 0.45 38.99 -66.76
C PRO A 10 1.39 38.20 -65.87
N VAL A 11 2.39 38.85 -65.31
CA VAL A 11 3.19 38.29 -64.22
C VAL A 11 2.26 38.17 -63.02
N HIS A 12 1.70 36.98 -62.83
CA HIS A 12 0.94 36.64 -61.64
C HIS A 12 1.92 36.58 -60.47
N ARG A 13 2.12 37.70 -59.76
CA ARG A 13 2.88 37.72 -58.51
C ARG A 13 2.14 36.87 -57.48
N ILE A 14 2.67 35.69 -57.20
CA ILE A 14 2.37 34.90 -56.00
C ILE A 14 3.09 35.58 -54.83
N ALA A 15 2.63 36.77 -54.43
CA ALA A 15 3.18 37.49 -53.27
C ALA A 15 2.41 37.19 -51.97
N GLY A 16 1.30 36.45 -52.06
CA GLY A 16 0.44 36.11 -50.92
C GLY A 16 0.76 34.77 -50.24
N ASP A 17 1.46 33.85 -50.92
CA ASP A 17 1.57 32.46 -50.49
C ASP A 17 2.73 32.24 -49.48
N GLU A 18 3.89 32.89 -49.70
CA GLU A 18 5.04 32.74 -48.79
C GLU A 18 4.86 33.41 -47.42
N ARG A 19 4.10 34.51 -47.36
CA ARG A 19 3.80 35.18 -46.08
C ARG A 19 2.82 34.37 -45.22
N ALA A 20 1.85 33.70 -45.85
CA ALA A 20 0.89 32.84 -45.16
C ALA A 20 1.54 31.53 -44.67
N LEU A 21 2.45 30.94 -45.48
CA LEU A 21 3.28 29.81 -45.08
C LEU A 21 4.22 30.17 -43.93
N SER A 22 4.92 31.31 -43.99
CA SER A 22 5.81 31.76 -42.91
C SER A 22 5.05 31.95 -41.58
N HIS A 23 3.84 32.50 -41.62
CA HIS A 23 3.06 32.77 -40.41
C HIS A 23 2.53 31.49 -39.75
N THR A 24 2.06 30.52 -40.54
CA THR A 24 1.59 29.21 -40.02
C THR A 24 2.74 28.38 -39.46
N HIS A 25 3.90 28.34 -40.13
CA HIS A 25 5.09 27.65 -39.63
C HIS A 25 5.61 28.27 -38.33
N ALA A 26 5.67 29.61 -38.25
CA ALA A 26 6.06 30.31 -37.02
C ALA A 26 5.10 30.01 -35.87
N THR A 27 3.78 29.98 -36.14
CA THR A 27 2.77 29.69 -35.12
C THR A 27 2.91 28.27 -34.58
N LEU A 28 3.08 27.26 -35.45
CA LEU A 28 3.28 25.88 -35.04
C LEU A 28 4.54 25.70 -34.19
N LEU A 29 5.65 26.36 -34.57
CA LEU A 29 6.90 26.33 -33.81
C LEU A 29 6.74 26.99 -32.43
N MET A 30 6.04 28.12 -32.34
CA MET A 30 5.76 28.77 -31.06
C MET A 30 4.93 27.86 -30.15
N VAL A 31 3.84 27.27 -30.68
CA VAL A 31 2.99 26.35 -29.91
C VAL A 31 3.81 25.15 -29.43
N ALA A 32 4.56 24.50 -30.31
CA ALA A 32 5.41 23.37 -29.93
C ALA A 32 6.42 23.75 -28.84
N LEU A 33 7.09 24.90 -28.98
CA LEU A 33 8.04 25.39 -27.97
C LEU A 33 7.35 25.69 -26.64
N THR A 34 6.17 26.31 -26.65
CA THR A 34 5.42 26.57 -25.42
C THR A 34 4.99 25.29 -24.71
N ILE A 35 4.60 24.24 -25.44
CA ILE A 35 4.26 22.94 -24.86
C ILE A 35 5.50 22.30 -24.23
N ILE A 36 6.65 22.34 -24.92
CA ILE A 36 7.91 21.81 -24.40
C ILE A 36 8.32 22.56 -23.13
N LEU A 37 8.26 23.90 -23.13
CA LEU A 37 8.57 24.72 -21.97
C LEU A 37 7.62 24.44 -20.80
N ALA A 38 6.32 24.32 -21.06
CA ALA A 38 5.34 23.97 -20.03
C ALA A 38 5.61 22.59 -19.42
N ALA A 39 5.97 21.59 -20.24
CA ALA A 39 6.33 20.26 -19.77
C ALA A 39 7.60 20.27 -18.90
N LEU A 40 8.63 21.00 -19.31
CA LEU A 40 9.87 21.15 -18.52
C LEU A 40 9.62 21.84 -17.18
N LEU A 41 8.82 22.91 -17.16
CA LEU A 41 8.42 23.59 -15.93
C LEU A 41 7.63 22.66 -15.00
N LEU A 42 6.70 21.86 -15.54
CA LEU A 42 5.96 20.87 -14.78
C LEU A 42 6.89 19.81 -14.17
N LEU A 43 7.84 19.27 -14.94
CA LEU A 43 8.80 18.29 -14.45
C LEU A 43 9.70 18.87 -13.34
N MET A 44 10.16 20.12 -13.49
CA MET A 44 10.92 20.81 -12.43
C MET A 44 10.08 20.99 -11.16
N LEU A 45 8.80 21.36 -11.30
CA LEU A 45 7.90 21.52 -10.15
C LEU A 45 7.67 20.19 -9.44
N LEU A 46 7.45 19.10 -10.19
CA LEU A 46 7.29 17.75 -9.64
C LEU A 46 8.57 17.26 -8.95
N ALA A 47 9.75 17.60 -9.47
CA ALA A 47 11.04 17.26 -8.86
C ALA A 47 11.34 18.04 -7.56
N MET A 48 10.72 19.21 -7.37
CA MET A 48 10.81 19.97 -6.11
C MET A 48 9.92 19.40 -5.00
N ILE A 49 8.98 18.51 -5.34
CA ILE A 49 8.16 17.83 -4.36
C ILE A 49 9.04 16.83 -3.60
N PRO A 50 9.21 16.98 -2.27
CA PRO A 50 10.08 16.10 -1.51
C PRO A 50 9.62 14.65 -1.63
N SER A 51 10.55 13.70 -1.78
CA SER A 51 10.22 12.27 -1.96
C SER A 51 9.36 11.69 -0.83
N TRP A 52 9.42 12.27 0.37
CA TRP A 52 8.61 11.87 1.52
C TRP A 52 7.15 12.34 1.45
N SER A 53 6.78 13.31 0.59
CA SER A 53 5.38 13.72 0.47
C SER A 53 4.54 12.73 -0.33
N TRP A 54 5.20 11.83 -1.07
CA TRP A 54 4.58 10.70 -1.76
C TRP A 54 4.74 9.39 -0.99
N ALA A 55 5.52 9.39 0.10
CA ALA A 55 5.72 8.19 0.88
C ALA A 55 4.44 7.93 1.69
N GLU A 56 3.88 6.73 1.53
CA GLU A 56 2.91 6.23 2.47
C GLU A 56 3.53 6.22 3.88
N PRO A 57 2.73 6.48 4.93
CA PRO A 57 3.22 6.39 6.29
C PRO A 57 3.82 5.00 6.53
N ALA A 58 5.00 4.96 7.14
CA ALA A 58 5.68 3.71 7.43
C ALA A 58 4.74 2.79 8.22
N GLN A 59 4.44 1.63 7.65
CA GLN A 59 3.64 0.61 8.33
C GLN A 59 4.42 0.08 9.54
N PRO A 60 3.71 -0.35 10.61
CA PRO A 60 4.37 -0.90 11.78
C PRO A 60 5.07 -2.23 11.44
N PRO A 61 6.08 -2.65 12.24
CA PRO A 61 6.83 -3.88 11.96
C PRO A 61 5.99 -5.16 11.89
N VAL A 62 4.85 -5.20 12.58
CA VAL A 62 3.88 -6.28 12.52
C VAL A 62 2.54 -5.68 12.18
N ILE A 63 1.91 -6.18 11.12
CA ILE A 63 0.62 -5.71 10.62
C ILE A 63 -0.42 -6.83 10.70
N ILE A 64 -1.68 -6.42 10.65
CA ILE A 64 -2.84 -7.29 10.46
C ILE A 64 -3.09 -7.31 8.96
N THR A 65 -3.04 -8.48 8.33
CA THR A 65 -3.29 -8.66 6.90
C THR A 65 -4.74 -9.02 6.62
N ASP A 66 -5.38 -9.77 7.53
CA ASP A 66 -6.78 -10.18 7.38
C ASP A 66 -7.42 -10.53 8.74
N ILE A 67 -8.76 -10.45 8.80
CA ILE A 67 -9.59 -10.93 9.91
C ILE A 67 -10.76 -11.74 9.36
N ILE A 68 -10.78 -13.05 9.62
CA ILE A 68 -11.80 -13.94 9.08
C ILE A 68 -12.87 -14.26 10.13
N HIS A 69 -14.11 -13.89 9.81
CA HIS A 69 -15.30 -14.13 10.62
C HIS A 69 -16.16 -15.34 10.22
N THR A 70 -15.83 -15.95 9.09
CA THR A 70 -16.57 -17.08 8.51
C THR A 70 -15.93 -18.43 8.84
N SER A 71 -16.75 -19.48 8.76
CA SER A 71 -16.31 -20.86 8.83
C SER A 71 -15.49 -21.23 7.61
N THR A 72 -14.30 -21.81 7.80
CA THR A 72 -13.43 -22.27 6.71
C THR A 72 -14.08 -23.35 5.85
N GLU A 73 -14.89 -24.23 6.44
CA GLU A 73 -15.54 -25.35 5.73
C GLU A 73 -16.78 -24.96 4.92
N THR A 74 -17.55 -23.97 5.38
CA THR A 74 -18.90 -23.68 4.84
C THR A 74 -19.06 -22.26 4.31
N GLY A 75 -18.07 -21.38 4.55
CA GLY A 75 -18.16 -19.95 4.24
C GLY A 75 -19.21 -19.18 5.04
N LYS A 76 -19.99 -19.85 5.90
CA LYS A 76 -21.06 -19.21 6.68
C LYS A 76 -20.48 -18.37 7.81
N MET A 77 -21.17 -17.28 8.13
CA MET A 77 -20.86 -16.45 9.29
C MET A 77 -20.90 -17.29 10.56
N LYS A 78 -19.79 -17.34 11.30
CA LYS A 78 -19.68 -18.09 12.56
C LYS A 78 -19.13 -17.24 13.71
N HIS A 79 -18.91 -15.94 13.47
CA HIS A 79 -18.14 -15.10 14.37
C HIS A 79 -16.77 -15.70 14.69
N ALA A 80 -16.14 -16.37 13.71
CA ALA A 80 -14.74 -16.77 13.84
C ALA A 80 -13.90 -15.51 14.15
N SER A 81 -12.84 -15.67 14.94
CA SER A 81 -11.99 -14.56 15.36
C SER A 81 -10.55 -14.86 14.97
N ARG A 82 -10.36 -15.23 13.69
CA ARG A 82 -9.06 -15.58 13.12
C ARG A 82 -8.39 -14.34 12.59
N VAL A 83 -7.25 -13.97 13.16
CA VAL A 83 -6.47 -12.79 12.78
C VAL A 83 -5.18 -13.22 12.13
N PHE A 84 -4.87 -12.67 10.97
CA PHE A 84 -3.61 -12.92 10.26
C PHE A 84 -2.65 -11.77 10.54
N LEU A 85 -1.47 -12.12 11.04
CA LEU A 85 -0.40 -11.19 11.37
C LEU A 85 0.80 -11.45 10.47
N LEU A 86 1.38 -10.39 9.91
CA LEU A 86 2.58 -10.45 9.09
C LEU A 86 3.73 -9.72 9.78
N ASN A 87 4.90 -10.34 9.85
CA ASN A 87 6.13 -9.61 10.14
C ASN A 87 6.54 -8.81 8.89
N ASN A 88 6.02 -7.59 8.80
CA ASN A 88 6.25 -6.65 7.70
C ASN A 88 7.57 -5.87 7.84
N GLY A 89 8.23 -5.99 8.99
CA GLY A 89 9.53 -5.37 9.27
C GLY A 89 10.71 -6.18 8.72
N SER A 90 11.91 -5.75 9.09
CA SER A 90 13.17 -6.41 8.75
C SER A 90 13.80 -7.17 9.93
N THR A 91 13.16 -7.14 11.10
CA THR A 91 13.66 -7.77 12.33
C THR A 91 13.16 -9.20 12.47
N VAL A 92 14.07 -10.11 12.81
CA VAL A 92 13.71 -11.48 13.24
C VAL A 92 13.38 -11.44 14.73
N TYR A 93 12.20 -11.94 15.11
CA TYR A 93 11.78 -11.99 16.51
C TYR A 93 11.89 -13.41 17.05
N LYS A 94 12.20 -13.55 18.34
CA LYS A 94 12.06 -14.83 19.04
C LYS A 94 10.63 -14.95 19.56
N ASN A 95 9.87 -15.91 19.06
CA ASN A 95 8.43 -16.03 19.30
C ASN A 95 8.04 -16.11 20.79
N ASP A 96 8.83 -16.81 21.59
CA ASP A 96 8.54 -16.99 23.01
C ASP A 96 8.82 -15.76 23.87
N ASP A 97 9.62 -14.84 23.35
CA ASP A 97 9.91 -13.55 24.00
C ASP A 97 8.80 -12.52 23.71
N LEU A 98 7.79 -12.86 22.89
CA LEU A 98 6.69 -11.98 22.51
C LEU A 98 5.35 -12.42 23.10
N ARG A 99 4.48 -11.44 23.36
CA ARG A 99 3.04 -11.65 23.56
C ARG A 99 2.24 -10.70 22.67
N ALA A 100 1.04 -11.11 22.27
CA ALA A 100 0.11 -10.24 21.55
C ALA A 100 -1.08 -9.88 22.44
N VAL A 101 -1.48 -8.62 22.42
CA VAL A 101 -2.67 -8.12 23.11
C VAL A 101 -3.63 -7.57 22.06
N PHE A 102 -4.83 -8.13 22.04
CA PHE A 102 -5.90 -7.72 21.13
C PHE A 102 -6.89 -6.83 21.87
N TYR A 103 -7.28 -5.73 21.22
CA TYR A 103 -8.32 -4.83 21.68
C TYR A 103 -9.43 -4.74 20.64
N ARG A 104 -10.67 -4.68 21.12
CA ARG A 104 -11.88 -4.45 20.33
C ARG A 104 -12.48 -3.11 20.74
N ASN A 105 -12.55 -2.16 19.81
CA ASN A 105 -12.98 -0.77 20.08
C ASN A 105 -12.24 -0.14 21.29
N GLY A 106 -10.95 -0.46 21.45
CA GLY A 106 -10.11 0.01 22.55
C GLY A 106 -10.25 -0.76 23.87
N GLN A 107 -11.18 -1.71 23.99
CA GLN A 107 -11.31 -2.58 25.16
C GLN A 107 -10.50 -3.86 24.99
N LEU A 108 -9.85 -4.34 26.06
CA LEU A 108 -9.12 -5.60 26.04
C LEU A 108 -10.03 -6.76 25.60
N ALA A 109 -9.62 -7.48 24.57
CA ALA A 109 -10.37 -8.60 23.99
C ALA A 109 -9.70 -9.95 24.27
N ALA A 110 -8.39 -10.05 24.05
CA ALA A 110 -7.63 -11.28 24.29
C ALA A 110 -6.14 -11.01 24.51
N ILE A 111 -5.46 -11.93 25.20
CA ILE A 111 -3.99 -11.91 25.37
C ILE A 111 -3.43 -13.27 24.95
N VAL A 112 -2.52 -13.26 24.00
CA VAL A 112 -1.74 -14.43 23.58
C VAL A 112 -0.38 -14.36 24.27
N GLN A 113 -0.15 -15.19 25.29
CA GLN A 113 1.03 -15.10 26.18
C GLN A 113 2.37 -15.51 25.53
N THR A 114 2.32 -16.25 24.44
CA THR A 114 3.49 -16.65 23.65
C THR A 114 3.08 -16.75 22.19
N LEU A 115 3.91 -16.24 21.28
CA LEU A 115 3.69 -16.37 19.84
C LEU A 115 4.34 -17.64 19.27
N ASN A 116 4.90 -18.50 20.14
CA ASN A 116 5.44 -19.78 19.74
C ASN A 116 4.33 -20.84 19.74
N GLY A 117 4.03 -21.40 18.56
CA GLY A 117 2.93 -22.35 18.40
C GLY A 117 3.08 -23.63 19.23
N TYR A 118 4.31 -24.10 19.48
CA TYR A 118 4.57 -25.28 20.29
C TYR A 118 4.41 -25.02 21.80
N LEU A 119 4.74 -23.81 22.23
CA LEU A 119 4.62 -23.43 23.64
C LEU A 119 3.22 -22.94 23.99
N LEU A 120 2.44 -22.48 23.01
CA LEU A 120 1.05 -22.07 23.20
C LEU A 120 0.26 -23.18 23.90
N ILE A 121 0.30 -24.42 23.38
CA ILE A 121 -0.40 -25.59 23.93
C ILE A 121 -0.08 -25.80 25.43
N LYS A 122 1.14 -25.47 25.85
CA LYS A 122 1.62 -25.64 27.23
C LYS A 122 1.35 -24.43 28.14
N SER A 123 1.10 -23.27 27.56
CA SER A 123 0.73 -22.06 28.29
C SER A 123 -0.76 -22.10 28.62
N HIS A 124 -1.19 -21.59 29.77
CA HIS A 124 -2.62 -21.32 30.00
C HIS A 124 -3.08 -20.26 28.97
N HIS A 125 -3.89 -20.65 28.00
CA HIS A 125 -4.33 -19.79 26.90
C HIS A 125 -5.85 -19.60 26.90
N ASP A 126 -6.33 -18.75 27.81
CA ASP A 126 -7.74 -18.36 27.84
C ASP A 126 -8.05 -17.45 26.64
N GLY A 127 -9.02 -17.84 25.81
CA GLY A 127 -9.47 -17.03 24.68
C GLY A 127 -8.69 -17.22 23.37
N VAL A 128 -7.74 -18.16 23.31
CA VAL A 128 -6.96 -18.48 22.11
C VAL A 128 -7.10 -19.97 21.82
N ARG A 129 -7.41 -20.38 20.59
CA ARG A 129 -7.61 -21.78 20.21
C ARG A 129 -6.32 -22.39 19.68
N TYR A 130 -5.67 -21.72 18.75
CA TYR A 130 -4.39 -22.15 18.19
C TYR A 130 -3.64 -21.02 17.50
N LEU A 131 -2.35 -21.26 17.23
CA LEU A 131 -1.54 -20.49 16.28
C LEU A 131 -1.20 -21.38 15.07
N ARG A 132 -1.16 -20.79 13.86
CA ARG A 132 -0.80 -21.48 12.61
C ARG A 132 0.12 -20.63 11.73
N TYR A 133 0.58 -21.26 10.65
CA TYR A 133 1.53 -20.75 9.64
C TYR A 133 2.98 -20.65 10.11
N GLU A 134 3.87 -20.29 9.19
CA GLU A 134 5.31 -20.36 9.38
C GLU A 134 5.80 -19.47 10.53
N GLY A 135 5.16 -18.32 10.72
CA GLY A 135 5.57 -17.34 11.73
C GLY A 135 5.57 -17.87 13.16
N CYS A 136 4.83 -18.95 13.48
CA CYS A 136 4.80 -19.55 14.82
C CYS A 136 5.41 -20.97 14.90
N ARG A 137 5.83 -21.54 13.75
CA ARG A 137 6.31 -22.94 13.63
C ARG A 137 7.77 -23.13 13.98
N SER A 138 8.53 -22.05 14.11
CA SER A 138 9.92 -22.10 14.57
C SER A 138 10.07 -21.30 15.87
N PRO A 139 11.22 -21.41 16.56
CA PRO A 139 11.54 -20.52 17.68
C PRO A 139 11.55 -19.03 17.29
N TYR A 140 11.65 -18.73 16.00
CA TYR A 140 11.73 -17.39 15.44
C TYR A 140 10.58 -17.08 14.49
N TRP A 141 10.24 -15.80 14.40
CA TRP A 141 9.35 -15.23 13.41
C TRP A 141 10.16 -14.32 12.49
N ASN A 142 10.42 -14.80 11.27
CA ASN A 142 11.25 -14.12 10.29
C ASN A 142 10.45 -13.04 9.52
N PRO A 143 11.12 -12.02 8.98
CA PRO A 143 10.54 -11.08 8.02
C PRO A 143 9.79 -11.78 6.88
N GLY A 144 8.59 -11.32 6.58
CA GLY A 144 7.72 -11.85 5.53
C GLY A 144 6.93 -13.11 5.89
N GLU A 145 7.14 -13.70 7.08
CA GLU A 145 6.33 -14.84 7.53
C GLU A 145 5.01 -14.37 8.13
N GLU A 146 3.94 -15.11 7.83
CA GLU A 146 2.60 -14.89 8.37
C GLU A 146 2.30 -15.84 9.53
N MET A 147 1.45 -15.38 10.45
CA MET A 147 0.92 -16.12 11.59
C MET A 147 -0.61 -15.95 11.65
N GLU A 148 -1.34 -17.05 11.70
CA GLU A 148 -2.78 -17.02 12.05
C GLU A 148 -2.91 -17.18 13.56
N VAL A 149 -3.64 -16.26 14.16
CA VAL A 149 -4.08 -16.30 15.56
C VAL A 149 -5.57 -16.60 15.59
N ASP A 150 -5.94 -17.81 15.98
CA ASP A 150 -7.35 -18.18 16.14
C ASP A 150 -7.79 -17.89 17.58
N LEU A 151 -8.55 -16.82 17.77
CA LEU A 151 -9.16 -16.49 19.06
C LEU A 151 -10.48 -17.23 19.23
N THR A 152 -10.98 -17.33 20.46
CA THR A 152 -12.31 -17.90 20.72
C THR A 152 -13.39 -17.21 19.88
N ASP A 153 -14.26 -17.99 19.24
CA ASP A 153 -15.37 -17.48 18.42
C ASP A 153 -16.17 -16.41 19.20
N GLY A 154 -16.49 -15.29 18.56
CA GLY A 154 -17.20 -14.15 19.16
C GLY A 154 -16.31 -13.13 19.89
N THR A 155 -15.00 -13.37 20.02
CA THR A 155 -14.06 -12.38 20.57
C THR A 155 -14.07 -11.09 19.75
N LEU A 156 -13.93 -11.26 18.43
CA LEU A 156 -14.00 -10.20 17.43
C LEU A 156 -15.30 -10.34 16.63
N ILE A 157 -15.89 -9.21 16.26
CA ILE A 157 -17.15 -9.14 15.50
C ILE A 157 -16.94 -8.24 14.28
N PRO A 158 -17.62 -8.48 13.14
CA PRO A 158 -17.47 -7.65 11.95
C PRO A 158 -17.80 -6.17 12.20
N GLY A 159 -17.10 -5.27 11.52
CA GLY A 159 -17.32 -3.82 11.53
C GLY A 159 -16.70 -3.07 12.71
N VAL A 160 -15.98 -3.76 13.60
CA VAL A 160 -15.34 -3.12 14.77
C VAL A 160 -13.88 -2.80 14.52
N LYS A 161 -13.36 -1.83 15.26
CA LYS A 161 -11.93 -1.56 15.27
C LYS A 161 -11.22 -2.64 16.08
N VAL A 162 -10.27 -3.30 15.44
CA VAL A 162 -9.40 -4.29 16.05
C VAL A 162 -7.99 -3.74 16.09
N THR A 163 -7.42 -3.69 17.29
CA THR A 163 -6.04 -3.27 17.51
C THR A 163 -5.25 -4.46 18.04
N VAL A 164 -4.07 -4.69 17.48
CA VAL A 164 -3.09 -5.61 18.05
C VAL A 164 -1.88 -4.83 18.54
N GLU A 165 -1.42 -5.15 19.73
CA GLU A 165 -0.13 -4.72 20.28
C GLU A 165 0.77 -5.94 20.44
N ILE A 166 1.96 -5.89 19.83
CA ILE A 166 3.01 -6.89 20.03
C ILE A 166 3.96 -6.35 21.08
N ILE A 167 4.14 -7.11 22.16
CA ILE A 167 4.91 -6.70 23.35
C ILE A 167 6.08 -7.64 23.52
N ASP A 168 7.27 -7.06 23.70
CA ASP A 168 8.46 -7.79 24.15
C ASP A 168 8.35 -8.05 25.66
N LYS A 169 8.35 -9.32 26.06
CA LYS A 169 8.12 -9.76 27.44
C LYS A 169 9.30 -9.49 28.38
N LYS A 170 10.50 -9.22 27.85
CA LYS A 170 11.68 -8.91 28.68
C LYS A 170 11.68 -7.46 29.09
N THR A 171 11.28 -6.59 28.18
CA THR A 171 11.30 -5.13 28.35
C THR A 171 9.93 -4.53 28.64
N GLU A 172 8.87 -5.30 28.47
CA GLU A 172 7.46 -4.89 28.62
C GLU A 172 7.07 -3.73 27.67
N LYS A 173 7.84 -3.54 26.59
CA LYS A 173 7.60 -2.48 25.61
C LYS A 173 6.74 -2.99 24.45
N VAL A 174 5.82 -2.14 24.00
CA VAL A 174 5.10 -2.34 22.73
C VAL A 174 6.09 -2.12 21.60
N ILE A 175 6.44 -3.18 20.89
CA ILE A 175 7.35 -3.14 19.73
C ILE A 175 6.60 -2.89 18.42
N SER A 176 5.30 -3.18 18.40
CA SER A 176 4.44 -2.95 17.24
C SER A 176 3.00 -2.74 17.66
N LYS A 177 2.30 -1.87 16.95
CA LYS A 177 0.87 -1.60 17.15
C LYS A 177 0.22 -1.35 15.80
N HIS A 178 -0.82 -2.12 15.50
CA HIS A 178 -1.57 -1.97 14.25
C HIS A 178 -3.07 -2.03 14.52
N THR A 179 -3.85 -1.24 13.76
CA THR A 179 -5.31 -1.15 13.93
C THR A 179 -5.99 -1.20 12.58
N VAL A 180 -7.00 -2.07 12.45
CA VAL A 180 -7.84 -2.21 11.25
C VAL A 180 -9.32 -2.24 11.64
N VAL A 181 -10.20 -2.10 10.66
CA VAL A 181 -11.62 -2.42 10.82
C VAL A 181 -11.84 -3.83 10.29
N ALA A 182 -12.41 -4.69 11.13
CA ALA A 182 -12.72 -6.09 10.79
C ALA A 182 -13.99 -6.22 9.94
#